data_AF-A0A953NZ59-F1
#
_entry.id   AF-A0A953NZ59-F1
#
_cell.length_a   1.000
_cell.length_b   1.000
_cell.length_c   1.000
_cell.angle_alpha   90.00
_cell.angle_beta   90.00
_cell.angle_gamma   90.00
#
_symmetry.space_group_name_H-M   'P 1'
#
loop_
_entity.id
_entity.type
_entity.pdbx_description
1 polymer ?
#
loop_
_entity_poly.entity_id
_entity_poly.type
_entity_poly.pdbx_seq_one_letter_code
_entity_poly.pdbx_strand_id
1 'polypeptide(L)'
;MPIRAAPPAAAVFQELIQSNDPWKFARGYAYNVAPVDDGAPFFFFTLKTGYVIRNILAGTGHGIDWRINLGVVVLGMVLIISLVAVLAFLILPLLLARGSRGDDRRRVSIGGLLYFVAVGLGYILVEISLIQRFVLFLGHPTYALTVVVFLMLLSSGAGSVLARRMKVRWVLALIVVMIAVHVALLPLLLSSAVGQAFAVKLLISAAVLVPLGLFMGMPFPLGLKLAATEEGSTIEWAWAMNAAASVLGSVAAMVIAIHFGLTVTLSCAALAYLLAGGFSRRWNLRMAS
;
A
#
# COMPACT_ATOMS: atom_id res chain seq x y z
N MET A 1 7.74 17.71 19.38
CA MET A 1 7.06 18.65 20.30
C MET A 1 6.01 17.87 21.09
N PRO A 2 5.92 18.00 22.43
CA PRO A 2 5.01 17.18 23.22
C PRO A 2 3.54 17.55 22.94
N ILE A 3 2.70 16.54 22.65
CA ILE A 3 1.25 16.70 22.44
C ILE A 3 0.62 17.10 23.77
N ARG A 4 0.06 18.32 23.89
CA ARG A 4 -0.55 18.81 25.13
C ARG A 4 -1.93 18.17 25.36
N ALA A 5 -2.32 18.00 26.63
CA ALA A 5 -3.70 17.63 26.97
C ALA A 5 -4.64 18.80 26.60
N ALA A 6 -5.88 18.50 26.18
CA ALA A 6 -6.81 19.52 25.69
C ALA A 6 -7.16 20.54 26.80
N PRO A 7 -6.83 21.84 26.64
CA PRO A 7 -7.23 22.88 27.59
C PRO A 7 -8.74 23.18 27.48
N PRO A 8 -9.36 23.86 28.46
CA PRO A 8 -10.77 24.25 28.38
C PRO A 8 -11.09 25.02 27.10
N ALA A 9 -12.26 24.78 26.50
CA ALA A 9 -12.60 25.18 25.12
C ALA A 9 -12.35 26.67 24.80
N ALA A 10 -12.56 27.57 25.76
CA ALA A 10 -12.30 29.01 25.58
C ALA A 10 -10.81 29.33 25.35
N ALA A 11 -9.90 28.61 26.01
CA ALA A 11 -8.45 28.81 25.86
C ALA A 11 -7.93 28.29 24.50
N VAL A 12 -8.62 27.30 23.92
CA VAL A 12 -8.25 26.69 22.63
C VAL A 12 -8.42 27.68 21.47
N PHE A 13 -9.55 28.38 21.40
CA PHE A 13 -9.79 29.39 20.37
C PHE A 13 -8.88 30.60 20.55
N GLN A 14 -8.61 31.00 21.80
CA GLN A 14 -7.68 32.08 22.10
C GLN A 14 -6.25 31.74 21.64
N GLU A 15 -5.77 30.51 21.87
CA GLU A 15 -4.46 30.04 21.40
C GLU A 15 -4.38 30.02 19.87
N LEU A 16 -5.44 29.57 19.18
CA LEU A 16 -5.49 29.60 17.72
C LEU A 16 -5.40 31.04 17.19
N ILE A 17 -6.24 31.94 17.70
CA ILE A 17 -6.28 33.36 17.29
C ILE A 17 -4.95 34.05 17.59
N GLN A 18 -4.37 33.83 18.77
CA GLN A 18 -3.09 34.43 19.17
C GLN A 18 -1.90 33.90 18.38
N SER A 19 -1.91 32.61 18.03
CA SER A 19 -0.83 32.02 17.23
C SER A 19 -0.84 32.50 15.78
N ASN A 20 -2.02 32.87 15.25
CA ASN A 20 -2.28 33.22 13.86
C ASN A 20 -1.64 32.24 12.84
N ASP A 21 -1.39 31.00 13.25
CA ASP A 21 -0.77 29.95 12.45
C ASP A 21 -1.58 28.65 12.65
N PRO A 22 -2.58 28.41 11.79
CA PRO A 22 -3.44 27.23 11.87
C PRO A 22 -2.66 25.91 11.80
N TRP A 23 -1.54 25.88 11.08
CA TRP A 23 -0.73 24.66 10.93
C TRP A 23 0.09 24.35 12.18
N LYS A 24 0.68 25.37 12.80
CA LYS A 24 1.37 25.22 14.09
C LYS A 24 0.40 24.80 15.19
N PHE A 25 -0.79 25.39 15.24
CA PHE A 25 -1.84 24.97 16.15
C PHE A 25 -2.27 23.51 15.88
N ALA A 26 -2.57 23.17 14.63
CA ALA A 26 -2.98 21.82 14.24
C ALA A 26 -1.93 20.76 14.61
N ARG A 27 -0.63 21.07 14.56
CA ARG A 27 0.45 20.16 15.00
C ARG A 27 0.49 19.96 16.52
N GLY A 28 0.27 21.02 17.30
CA GLY A 28 0.35 21.00 18.77
C GLY A 28 -0.89 20.44 19.48
N TYR A 29 -2.05 20.48 18.83
CA TYR A 29 -3.33 20.07 19.41
C TYR A 29 -3.44 18.54 19.62
N ALA A 30 -4.32 18.08 20.52
CA ALA A 30 -4.49 16.65 20.83
C ALA A 30 -5.13 15.86 19.66
N TYR A 31 -6.08 16.48 18.97
CA TYR A 31 -6.78 15.90 17.82
C TYR A 31 -6.19 16.39 16.49
N ASN A 32 -6.43 15.63 15.43
CA ASN A 32 -6.13 16.03 14.06
C ASN A 32 -7.18 17.02 13.58
N VAL A 33 -6.78 18.29 13.52
CA VAL A 33 -7.59 19.42 13.02
C VAL A 33 -6.98 20.05 11.77
N ALA A 34 -6.02 19.36 11.13
CA ALA A 34 -5.43 19.82 9.89
C ALA A 34 -6.50 19.79 8.76
N PRO A 35 -6.47 20.75 7.83
CA PRO A 35 -7.37 20.73 6.69
C PRO A 35 -7.13 19.49 5.82
N VAL A 36 -8.22 18.92 5.31
CA VAL A 36 -8.22 17.73 4.46
C VAL A 36 -8.02 18.17 3.00
N ASP A 37 -7.19 17.45 2.26
CA ASP A 37 -6.95 17.68 0.84
C ASP A 37 -7.16 16.38 0.02
N ASP A 38 -7.14 16.50 -1.30
CA ASP A 38 -7.31 15.36 -2.23
C ASP A 38 -6.15 14.35 -2.15
N GLY A 39 -5.02 14.74 -1.55
CA GLY A 39 -3.87 13.88 -1.30
C GLY A 39 -4.06 12.99 -0.07
N ALA A 40 -4.80 13.45 0.93
CA ALA A 40 -5.13 12.73 2.16
C ALA A 40 -6.63 12.91 2.49
N PRO A 41 -7.55 12.28 1.73
CA PRO A 41 -9.00 12.50 1.85
C PRO A 41 -9.64 11.76 3.05
N PHE A 42 -9.01 11.86 4.22
CA PHE A 42 -9.28 11.04 5.41
C PHE A 42 -9.93 11.86 6.54
N PHE A 43 -11.07 12.49 6.24
CA PHE A 43 -11.74 13.42 7.16
C PHE A 43 -12.31 12.78 8.44
N PHE A 44 -12.56 11.47 8.43
CA PHE A 44 -13.04 10.73 9.61
C PHE A 44 -11.94 10.46 10.65
N PHE A 45 -10.68 10.70 10.31
CA PHE A 45 -9.53 10.39 11.17
C PHE A 45 -9.14 11.60 12.03
N THR A 46 -9.80 11.71 13.19
CA THR A 46 -9.65 12.84 14.11
C THR A 46 -8.61 12.61 15.20
N LEU A 47 -8.11 11.39 15.42
CA LEU A 47 -7.07 11.11 16.41
C LEU A 47 -5.66 11.03 15.80
N LYS A 48 -4.70 11.58 16.55
CA LYS A 48 -3.27 11.41 16.26
C LYS A 48 -2.78 10.09 16.84
N THR A 49 -2.13 9.25 16.03
CA THR A 49 -1.56 7.96 16.45
C THR A 49 -0.58 8.10 17.62
N GLY A 50 0.24 9.16 17.65
CA GLY A 50 1.16 9.41 18.77
C GLY A 50 0.46 9.68 20.10
N TYR A 51 -0.73 10.29 20.08
CA TYR A 51 -1.55 10.49 21.29
C TYR A 51 -2.14 9.18 21.79
N VAL A 52 -2.64 8.33 20.88
CA VAL A 52 -3.20 7.00 21.20
C VAL A 52 -2.13 6.10 21.81
N ILE A 53 -0.96 5.98 21.18
CA ILE A 53 0.16 5.15 21.69
C ILE A 53 0.57 5.63 23.08
N ARG A 54 0.69 6.94 23.29
CA ARG A 54 1.06 7.50 24.59
C ARG A 54 0.02 7.19 25.66
N ASN A 55 -1.28 7.34 25.38
CA ASN A 55 -2.32 7.06 26.37
C ASN A 55 -2.41 5.57 26.73
N ILE A 56 -2.17 4.68 25.76
CA ILE A 56 -2.08 3.23 26.01
C ILE A 56 -0.88 2.93 26.92
N LEU A 57 0.31 3.47 26.59
CA LEU A 57 1.52 3.29 27.43
C LEU A 57 1.38 3.91 28.82
N ALA A 58 0.68 5.04 28.94
CA ALA A 58 0.49 5.75 30.19
C ALA A 58 -0.64 5.15 31.07
N GLY A 59 -1.27 4.05 30.65
CA GLY A 59 -2.34 3.37 31.41
C GLY A 59 -3.60 4.20 31.63
N THR A 60 -3.68 5.38 31.02
CA THR A 60 -4.73 6.38 31.24
C THR A 60 -5.74 6.24 30.10
N GLY A 61 -6.59 5.20 30.18
CA GLY A 61 -7.70 4.99 29.25
C GLY A 61 -8.82 6.04 29.32
N HIS A 62 -8.64 7.08 30.16
CA HIS A 62 -9.62 8.16 30.37
C HIS A 62 -9.38 9.29 29.36
N GLY A 63 -10.42 9.66 28.62
CA GLY A 63 -10.45 10.86 27.77
C GLY A 63 -10.34 10.62 26.27
N ILE A 64 -10.26 9.37 25.80
CA ILE A 64 -10.34 9.09 24.37
C ILE A 64 -11.74 8.58 24.03
N ASP A 65 -12.44 9.33 23.19
CA ASP A 65 -13.73 8.90 22.66
C ASP A 65 -13.52 7.81 21.60
N TRP A 66 -13.46 6.57 22.09
CA TRP A 66 -13.25 5.38 21.27
C TRP A 66 -14.39 5.11 20.29
N ARG A 67 -15.59 5.66 20.54
CA ARG A 67 -16.73 5.48 19.63
C ARG A 67 -16.54 6.28 18.35
N ILE A 68 -15.95 7.47 18.43
CA ILE A 68 -15.68 8.34 17.28
C ILE A 68 -14.44 7.85 16.48
N ASN A 69 -13.50 7.18 17.13
CA ASN A 69 -12.21 6.81 16.53
C ASN A 69 -12.02 5.30 16.32
N LEU A 70 -13.12 4.56 16.31
CA LEU A 70 -13.13 3.11 16.13
C LEU A 70 -12.32 2.69 14.89
N GLY A 71 -12.36 3.48 13.80
CA GLY A 71 -11.60 3.19 12.58
C GLY A 71 -10.09 3.08 12.77
N VAL A 72 -9.47 3.94 13.59
CA VAL A 72 -8.02 3.88 13.88
C VAL A 72 -7.69 2.63 14.68
N VAL A 73 -8.53 2.30 15.67
CA VAL A 73 -8.34 1.13 16.54
C VAL A 73 -8.48 -0.16 15.74
N VAL A 74 -9.53 -0.26 14.91
CA VAL A 74 -9.75 -1.40 14.02
C VAL A 74 -8.59 -1.55 13.04
N LEU A 75 -8.12 -0.46 12.44
CA LEU A 75 -6.96 -0.51 11.54
C LEU A 75 -5.69 -1.03 12.25
N GLY A 76 -5.43 -0.55 13.48
CA GLY A 76 -4.32 -1.02 14.31
C GLY A 76 -4.45 -2.50 14.69
N MET A 77 -5.64 -2.94 15.10
CA MET A 77 -5.93 -4.34 15.42
C MET A 77 -5.71 -5.25 14.21
N VAL A 78 -6.25 -4.88 13.04
CA VAL A 78 -6.08 -5.65 11.81
C VAL A 78 -4.60 -5.71 11.42
N LEU A 79 -3.84 -4.62 11.56
CA LEU A 79 -2.39 -4.64 11.30
C LEU A 79 -1.66 -5.63 12.20
N ILE A 80 -1.95 -5.62 13.51
CA ILE A 80 -1.32 -6.53 14.48
C ILE A 80 -1.72 -7.98 14.17
N ILE A 81 -3.01 -8.25 13.95
CA ILE A 81 -3.51 -9.59 13.63
C ILE A 81 -2.86 -10.11 12.33
N SER A 82 -2.82 -9.30 11.27
CA SER A 82 -2.16 -9.66 10.02
C SER A 82 -0.67 -9.92 10.21
N LEU A 83 0.04 -9.08 10.99
CA LEU A 83 1.46 -9.26 11.27
C LEU A 83 1.73 -10.56 12.03
N VAL A 84 0.96 -10.81 13.09
CA VAL A 84 1.04 -12.05 13.87
C VAL A 84 0.74 -13.26 12.99
N ALA A 85 -0.29 -13.20 12.14
CA ALA A 85 -0.64 -14.28 11.23
C ALA A 85 0.49 -14.58 10.23
N VAL A 86 1.09 -13.56 9.60
CA VAL A 86 2.23 -13.78 8.68
C VAL A 86 3.45 -14.33 9.41
N LEU A 87 3.75 -13.84 10.62
CA LEU A 87 4.86 -14.36 11.42
C LEU A 87 4.62 -15.82 11.83
N ALA A 88 3.42 -16.14 12.32
CA ALA A 88 3.07 -17.46 12.85
C ALA A 88 2.92 -18.53 11.76
N PHE A 89 2.25 -18.22 10.64
CA PHE A 89 1.94 -19.21 9.60
C PHE A 89 2.96 -19.27 8.48
N LEU A 90 3.79 -18.23 8.29
CA LEU A 90 4.74 -18.15 7.18
C LEU A 90 6.19 -18.18 7.65
N ILE A 91 6.55 -17.25 8.53
CA ILE A 91 7.96 -17.05 8.92
C ILE A 91 8.42 -18.11 9.92
N LEU A 92 7.58 -18.46 10.90
CA LEU A 92 7.91 -19.44 11.93
C LEU A 92 8.17 -20.84 11.34
N PRO A 93 7.32 -21.41 10.46
CA PRO A 93 7.59 -22.69 9.81
C PRO A 93 8.85 -22.65 8.94
N LEU A 94 9.10 -21.52 8.25
CA LEU A 94 10.31 -21.34 7.44
C LEU A 94 11.59 -21.40 8.28
N LEU A 95 11.58 -20.79 9.47
CA LEU A 95 12.71 -20.80 10.41
C LEU A 95 12.93 -22.18 11.04
N LEU A 96 11.84 -22.86 11.42
CA LEU A 96 11.90 -24.20 12.01
C LEU A 96 12.35 -25.27 11.00
N ALA A 97 11.85 -25.20 9.76
CA ALA A 97 12.26 -26.11 8.69
C ALA A 97 13.73 -25.95 8.28
N ARG A 98 14.31 -24.75 8.47
CA ARG A 98 15.73 -24.46 8.20
C ARG A 98 16.69 -25.12 9.20
N GLY A 99 16.21 -25.48 10.40
CA GLY A 99 17.00 -26.11 11.45
C GLY A 99 17.17 -27.62 11.30
N SER A 100 16.37 -28.27 10.45
CA SER A 100 16.47 -29.72 10.20
C SER A 100 17.59 -29.98 9.18
N ARG A 101 18.81 -30.18 9.70
CA ARG A 101 20.01 -30.55 8.96
C ARG A 101 19.78 -31.89 8.24
N GLY A 102 19.60 -31.90 6.92
CA GLY A 102 19.59 -33.16 6.19
C GLY A 102 19.33 -33.13 4.68
N ASP A 103 18.69 -32.11 4.11
CA ASP A 103 18.32 -32.16 2.68
C ASP A 103 18.75 -30.88 1.94
N ASP A 104 19.91 -30.95 1.29
CA ASP A 104 20.48 -29.87 0.46
C ASP A 104 19.64 -29.56 -0.81
N ARG A 105 18.52 -30.27 -1.02
CA ARG A 105 17.58 -30.11 -2.15
C ARG A 105 16.44 -29.10 -1.95
N ARG A 106 16.38 -28.41 -0.80
CA ARG A 106 15.29 -27.45 -0.46
C ARG A 106 15.76 -26.00 -0.30
N ARG A 107 16.82 -25.56 -0.98
CA ARG A 107 17.32 -24.19 -0.85
C ARG A 107 16.47 -23.20 -1.63
N VAL A 108 15.37 -22.75 -1.02
CA VAL A 108 14.56 -21.63 -1.53
C VAL A 108 15.42 -20.37 -1.61
N SER A 109 15.49 -19.75 -2.79
CA SER A 109 16.24 -18.51 -2.99
C SER A 109 15.58 -17.34 -2.25
N ILE A 110 16.27 -16.79 -1.24
CA ILE A 110 15.82 -15.58 -0.52
C ILE A 110 15.59 -14.41 -1.49
N GLY A 111 16.42 -14.30 -2.54
CA GLY A 111 16.26 -13.27 -3.57
C GLY A 111 14.94 -13.40 -4.33
N GLY A 112 14.53 -14.64 -4.64
CA GLY A 112 13.24 -14.93 -5.25
C GLY A 112 12.07 -14.61 -4.33
N LEU A 113 12.15 -15.00 -3.05
CA LEU A 113 11.09 -14.68 -2.08
C LEU A 113 10.90 -13.17 -1.91
N LEU A 114 12.00 -12.42 -1.73
CA LEU A 114 11.95 -10.96 -1.60
C LEU A 114 11.40 -10.29 -2.87
N TYR A 115 11.67 -10.85 -4.05
CA TYR A 115 11.05 -10.43 -5.30
C TYR A 115 9.52 -10.55 -5.25
N PHE A 116 8.98 -11.71 -4.86
CA PHE A 116 7.53 -11.93 -4.81
C PHE A 116 6.82 -11.10 -3.73
N VAL A 117 7.48 -10.88 -2.59
CA VAL A 117 7.02 -9.93 -1.55
C VAL A 117 6.93 -8.52 -2.12
N ALA A 118 8.00 -8.04 -2.77
CA ALA A 118 8.06 -6.70 -3.31
C ALA A 118 7.03 -6.47 -4.44
N VAL A 119 6.79 -7.47 -5.29
CA VAL A 119 5.75 -7.42 -6.31
C VAL A 119 4.35 -7.37 -5.70
N GLY A 120 4.05 -8.21 -4.70
CA GLY A 120 2.75 -8.22 -4.02
C GLY A 120 2.47 -6.91 -3.29
N LEU A 121 3.47 -6.41 -2.55
CA LEU A 121 3.42 -5.13 -1.86
C LEU A 121 3.21 -3.98 -2.86
N GLY A 122 3.98 -3.94 -3.95
CA GLY A 122 3.84 -2.92 -4.99
C GLY A 122 2.44 -2.92 -5.62
N TYR A 123 1.90 -4.11 -5.92
CA TYR A 123 0.58 -4.25 -6.52
C TYR A 123 -0.52 -3.67 -5.63
N ILE A 124 -0.59 -4.13 -4.39
CA ILE A 124 -1.68 -3.75 -3.47
C ILE A 124 -1.60 -2.28 -3.04
N LEU A 125 -0.39 -1.71 -2.90
CA LEU A 125 -0.23 -0.29 -2.59
C LEU A 125 -0.73 0.59 -3.74
N VAL A 126 -0.45 0.22 -5.00
CA VAL A 126 -0.98 0.93 -6.16
C VAL A 126 -2.51 0.81 -6.20
N GLU A 127 -3.02 -0.42 -6.10
CA GLU A 127 -4.46 -0.68 -6.20
C GLU A 127 -5.26 0.11 -5.17
N ILE A 128 -4.86 0.08 -3.90
CA ILE A 128 -5.54 0.82 -2.82
C ILE A 128 -5.42 2.33 -3.04
N SER A 129 -4.24 2.82 -3.43
CA SER A 129 -4.07 4.26 -3.67
C SER A 129 -4.95 4.76 -4.81
N LEU A 130 -5.11 3.95 -5.87
CA LEU A 130 -5.99 4.25 -6.98
C LEU A 130 -7.46 4.18 -6.54
N ILE A 131 -7.89 3.14 -5.82
CA ILE A 131 -9.25 3.08 -5.27
C ILE A 131 -9.58 4.38 -4.53
N GLN A 132 -8.73 4.82 -3.60
CA GLN A 132 -8.96 6.04 -2.81
C GLN A 132 -9.06 7.31 -3.67
N ARG A 133 -8.18 7.49 -4.67
CA ARG A 133 -8.27 8.64 -5.60
C ARG A 133 -9.53 8.60 -6.46
N PHE A 134 -9.93 7.41 -6.90
CA PHE A 134 -11.10 7.22 -7.73
C PHE A 134 -12.42 7.30 -6.93
N VAL A 135 -12.40 7.21 -5.59
CA VAL A 135 -13.58 7.53 -4.75
C VAL A 135 -14.04 8.96 -5.00
N LEU A 136 -13.11 9.92 -4.94
CA LEU A 136 -13.42 11.34 -5.20
C LEU A 136 -13.85 11.56 -6.65
N PHE A 137 -13.19 10.90 -7.61
CA PHE A 137 -13.50 11.07 -9.02
C PHE A 137 -14.87 10.50 -9.43
N LEU A 138 -15.17 9.26 -9.01
CA LEU A 138 -16.43 8.58 -9.33
C LEU A 138 -17.57 8.98 -8.39
N GLY A 139 -17.27 9.64 -7.28
CA GLY A 139 -18.24 10.19 -6.33
C GLY A 139 -18.83 9.17 -5.36
N HIS A 140 -18.49 7.88 -5.47
CA HIS A 140 -19.00 6.84 -4.59
C HIS A 140 -17.97 5.74 -4.33
N PRO A 141 -17.72 5.34 -3.05
CA PRO A 141 -16.75 4.30 -2.72
C PRO A 141 -17.00 2.95 -3.41
N THR A 142 -18.27 2.52 -3.50
CA THR A 142 -18.65 1.28 -4.18
C THR A 142 -18.31 1.29 -5.67
N TYR A 143 -18.49 2.42 -6.37
CA TYR A 143 -18.13 2.52 -7.79
C TYR A 143 -16.62 2.50 -7.98
N ALA A 144 -15.88 3.23 -7.14
CA ALA A 144 -14.41 3.21 -7.20
C ALA A 144 -13.85 1.81 -6.95
N LEU A 145 -14.32 1.12 -5.92
CA LEU A 145 -13.88 -0.25 -5.64
C LEU A 145 -14.18 -1.18 -6.82
N THR A 146 -15.43 -1.20 -7.30
CA THR A 146 -15.84 -2.11 -8.38
C THR A 146 -15.10 -1.83 -9.69
N VAL A 147 -15.04 -0.57 -10.12
CA VAL A 147 -14.40 -0.18 -11.39
C VAL A 147 -12.90 -0.41 -11.35
N VAL A 148 -12.22 0.04 -10.29
CA VAL A 148 -10.76 -0.08 -10.20
C VAL A 148 -10.34 -1.55 -10.11
N VAL A 149 -10.95 -2.31 -9.19
CA VAL A 149 -10.63 -3.74 -9.02
C VAL A 149 -10.95 -4.52 -10.29
N PHE A 150 -12.12 -4.30 -10.91
CA PHE A 150 -12.48 -4.99 -12.15
C PHE A 150 -11.47 -4.71 -13.27
N LEU A 151 -11.18 -3.44 -13.55
CA LEU A 151 -10.27 -3.06 -14.64
C LEU A 151 -8.85 -3.53 -14.37
N MET A 152 -8.35 -3.39 -13.13
CA MET A 152 -7.00 -3.84 -12.77
C MET A 152 -6.87 -5.35 -12.82
N LEU A 153 -7.83 -6.12 -12.30
CA LEU A 153 -7.79 -7.58 -12.35
C LEU A 153 -7.93 -8.11 -13.78
N LEU A 154 -8.86 -7.56 -14.57
CA LEU A 154 -9.07 -7.96 -15.96
C LEU A 154 -7.82 -7.68 -16.81
N SER A 155 -7.27 -6.47 -16.72
CA SER A 155 -6.06 -6.10 -17.44
C SER A 155 -4.82 -6.84 -16.95
N SER A 156 -4.67 -7.08 -15.64
CA SER A 156 -3.58 -7.87 -15.08
C SER A 156 -3.63 -9.33 -15.54
N GLY A 157 -4.84 -9.91 -15.63
CA GLY A 157 -5.06 -11.24 -16.21
C GLY A 157 -4.61 -11.31 -17.67
N ALA A 158 -4.99 -10.33 -18.49
CA ALA A 158 -4.53 -10.23 -19.87
C ALA A 158 -3.00 -10.02 -19.98
N GLY A 159 -2.44 -9.18 -19.12
CA GLY A 159 -1.01 -8.91 -19.01
C GLY A 159 -0.20 -10.17 -18.70
N SER A 160 -0.70 -11.00 -17.79
CA SER A 160 -0.07 -12.28 -17.41
C SER A 160 0.11 -13.23 -18.62
N VAL A 161 -0.88 -13.27 -19.52
CA VAL A 161 -0.81 -14.05 -20.77
C VAL A 161 0.22 -13.47 -21.73
N LEU A 162 0.25 -12.14 -21.90
CA LEU A 162 1.15 -11.44 -22.82
C LEU A 162 2.61 -11.45 -22.35
N ALA A 163 2.84 -11.65 -21.05
CA ALA A 163 4.16 -11.61 -20.42
C ALA A 163 5.19 -12.59 -21.04
N ARG A 164 4.73 -13.60 -21.80
CA ARG A 164 5.55 -14.76 -22.20
C ARG A 164 6.89 -14.43 -22.88
N ARG A 165 7.00 -13.31 -23.59
CA ARG A 165 8.21 -12.91 -24.35
C ARG A 165 8.96 -11.69 -23.80
N MET A 166 8.48 -11.09 -22.70
CA MET A 166 9.05 -9.86 -22.17
C MET A 166 10.13 -10.13 -21.12
N LYS A 167 11.14 -9.26 -21.05
CA LYS A 167 12.16 -9.35 -19.98
C LYS A 167 11.65 -8.61 -18.75
N VAL A 168 11.62 -9.30 -17.60
CA VAL A 168 11.10 -8.78 -16.33
C VAL A 168 11.65 -7.40 -15.94
N ARG A 169 12.95 -7.15 -16.19
CA ARG A 169 13.60 -5.87 -15.87
C ARG A 169 12.96 -4.67 -16.59
N TRP A 170 12.55 -4.84 -17.85
CA TRP A 170 11.98 -3.77 -18.64
C TRP A 170 10.54 -3.50 -18.22
N VAL A 171 9.79 -4.56 -17.92
CA VAL A 171 8.43 -4.46 -17.37
C VAL A 171 8.45 -3.70 -16.04
N LEU A 172 9.33 -4.07 -15.11
CA LEU A 172 9.45 -3.40 -13.81
C LEU A 172 9.84 -1.94 -13.95
N ALA A 173 10.81 -1.62 -14.82
CA ALA A 173 11.19 -0.24 -15.09
C ALA A 173 10.02 0.58 -15.67
N LEU A 174 9.25 -0.01 -16.60
CA LEU A 174 8.07 0.63 -17.17
C LEU A 174 6.99 0.86 -16.12
N ILE A 175 6.71 -0.11 -15.25
CA ILE A 175 5.76 0.06 -14.14
C ILE A 175 6.17 1.24 -13.25
N VAL A 176 7.45 1.34 -12.88
CA VAL A 176 7.95 2.44 -12.05
C VAL A 176 7.74 3.79 -12.74
N VAL A 177 8.06 3.89 -14.04
CA VAL A 177 7.83 5.11 -14.82
C VAL A 177 6.34 5.45 -14.88
N MET A 178 5.47 4.46 -15.11
CA MET A 178 4.03 4.67 -15.14
C MET A 178 3.51 5.13 -13.78
N ILE A 179 3.95 4.54 -12.67
CA ILE A 179 3.56 5.00 -11.33
C ILE A 179 4.03 6.44 -11.09
N ALA A 180 5.24 6.80 -11.51
CA ALA A 180 5.73 8.19 -11.40
C ALA A 180 4.87 9.17 -12.21
N VAL A 181 4.46 8.79 -13.43
CA VAL A 181 3.51 9.56 -14.24
C VAL A 181 2.16 9.70 -13.53
N HIS A 182 1.64 8.63 -12.90
CA HIS A 182 0.40 8.70 -12.13
C HIS A 182 0.53 9.62 -10.91
N VAL A 183 1.66 9.58 -10.20
CA VAL A 183 1.93 10.48 -9.07
C VAL A 183 1.85 11.94 -9.51
N ALA A 184 2.43 12.28 -10.65
CA ALA A 184 2.49 13.67 -11.13
C ALA A 184 1.20 14.14 -11.80
N LEU A 185 0.60 13.34 -12.68
CA LEU A 185 -0.43 13.78 -13.62
C LEU A 185 -1.86 13.40 -13.21
N LEU A 186 -2.03 12.31 -12.46
CA LEU A 186 -3.35 11.81 -12.08
C LEU A 186 -4.17 12.85 -11.28
N PRO A 187 -3.62 13.58 -10.30
CA PRO A 187 -4.39 14.58 -9.56
C PRO A 187 -4.98 15.66 -10.47
N LEU A 188 -4.21 16.15 -11.46
CA LEU A 188 -4.67 17.17 -12.41
C LEU A 188 -5.73 16.62 -13.37
N LEU A 189 -5.55 15.39 -13.83
CA LEU A 189 -6.51 14.73 -14.71
C LEU A 189 -7.85 14.52 -14.01
N LEU A 190 -7.83 14.01 -12.77
CA LEU A 190 -9.06 13.72 -12.03
C LEU A 190 -9.80 15.00 -11.65
N SER A 191 -9.10 16.06 -11.21
CA SER A 191 -9.73 17.33 -10.83
C SER A 191 -10.37 18.06 -12.01
N SER A 192 -9.73 18.04 -13.19
CA SER A 192 -10.28 18.65 -14.41
C SER A 192 -11.49 17.87 -14.98
N ALA A 193 -11.53 16.55 -14.80
CA ALA A 193 -12.59 15.70 -15.32
C ALA A 193 -13.69 15.33 -14.31
N VAL A 194 -13.61 15.80 -13.05
CA VAL A 194 -14.55 15.40 -11.98
C VAL A 194 -15.99 15.82 -12.27
N GLY A 195 -16.21 16.89 -13.03
CA GLY A 195 -17.55 17.38 -13.40
C GLY A 195 -18.19 16.63 -14.58
N GLN A 196 -17.48 15.69 -15.21
CA GLN A 196 -17.95 15.01 -16.42
C GLN A 196 -19.06 13.98 -16.13
N ALA A 197 -19.80 13.60 -17.17
CA ALA A 197 -20.80 12.55 -17.07
C ALA A 197 -20.18 11.19 -16.65
N PHE A 198 -20.95 10.36 -15.95
CA PHE A 198 -20.46 9.09 -15.40
C PHE A 198 -19.82 8.16 -16.46
N ALA A 199 -20.42 8.07 -17.66
CA ALA A 199 -19.85 7.27 -18.75
C ALA A 199 -18.46 7.75 -19.19
N VAL A 200 -18.25 9.07 -19.24
CA VAL A 200 -16.93 9.66 -19.56
C VAL A 200 -15.92 9.34 -18.46
N LYS A 201 -16.33 9.42 -17.19
CA LYS A 201 -15.48 9.01 -16.05
C LYS A 201 -15.08 7.54 -16.13
N LEU A 202 -15.97 6.65 -16.56
CA LEU A 202 -15.64 5.23 -16.78
C LEU A 202 -14.61 5.05 -17.89
N LEU A 203 -14.75 5.77 -19.01
CA LEU A 203 -13.78 5.72 -20.12
C LEU A 203 -12.40 6.25 -19.70
N ILE A 204 -12.36 7.36 -18.95
CA ILE A 204 -11.11 7.90 -18.40
C ILE A 204 -10.48 6.90 -17.42
N SER A 205 -11.28 6.31 -16.54
CA SER A 205 -10.81 5.25 -15.63
C SER A 205 -10.19 4.08 -16.40
N ALA A 206 -10.86 3.59 -17.44
CA ALA A 206 -10.34 2.52 -18.28
C ALA A 206 -9.03 2.91 -18.98
N ALA A 207 -8.96 4.12 -19.57
CA ALA A 207 -7.78 4.59 -20.27
C ALA A 207 -6.54 4.71 -19.35
N VAL A 208 -6.74 5.06 -18.09
CA VAL A 208 -5.67 5.21 -17.10
C VAL A 208 -5.28 3.84 -16.50
N LEU A 209 -6.27 3.05 -16.09
CA LEU A 209 -6.05 1.84 -15.29
C LEU A 209 -5.65 0.63 -16.12
N VAL A 210 -6.21 0.46 -17.32
CA VAL A 210 -5.96 -0.73 -18.15
C VAL A 210 -4.49 -0.85 -18.55
N PRO A 211 -3.79 0.20 -19.05
CA PRO A 211 -2.38 0.09 -19.37
C PRO A 211 -1.54 -0.27 -18.14
N LEU A 212 -1.81 0.37 -17.00
CA LEU A 212 -1.06 0.15 -15.77
C LEU A 212 -1.26 -1.29 -15.25
N GLY A 213 -2.51 -1.74 -15.16
CA GLY A 213 -2.85 -3.10 -14.73
C GLY A 213 -2.28 -4.17 -15.67
N LEU A 214 -2.31 -3.94 -16.99
CA LEU A 214 -1.69 -4.82 -17.98
C LEU A 214 -0.21 -5.09 -17.65
N PHE A 215 0.59 -4.04 -17.43
CA PHE A 215 2.00 -4.22 -17.10
C PHE A 215 2.20 -4.75 -15.70
N MET A 216 1.41 -4.33 -14.71
CA MET A 216 1.49 -4.82 -13.33
C MET A 216 1.15 -6.31 -13.17
N GLY A 217 0.37 -6.90 -14.10
CA GLY A 217 0.09 -8.33 -14.12
C GLY A 217 1.23 -9.22 -14.65
N MET A 218 2.26 -8.65 -15.29
CA MET A 218 3.35 -9.40 -15.93
C MET A 218 4.48 -9.89 -14.99
N PRO A 219 4.91 -9.15 -13.93
CA PRO A 219 6.03 -9.54 -13.09
C PRO A 219 5.87 -10.88 -12.38
N PHE A 220 4.66 -11.22 -11.93
CA PHE A 220 4.40 -12.45 -11.20
C PHE A 220 4.64 -13.71 -12.04
N PRO A 221 3.99 -13.91 -13.21
CA PRO A 221 4.25 -15.07 -14.08
C PRO A 221 5.68 -15.09 -14.64
N LEU A 222 6.29 -13.92 -14.88
CA LEU A 222 7.71 -13.85 -15.26
C LEU A 222 8.64 -14.35 -14.14
N GLY A 223 8.35 -13.98 -12.90
CA GLY A 223 9.07 -14.49 -11.72
C GLY A 223 8.87 -16.00 -11.53
N LEU A 224 7.65 -16.50 -11.75
CA LEU A 224 7.37 -17.94 -11.68
C LEU A 224 8.15 -18.75 -12.71
N LYS A 225 8.36 -18.22 -13.92
CA LYS A 225 9.22 -18.87 -14.92
C LYS A 225 10.68 -18.98 -14.47
N LEU A 226 11.17 -17.96 -13.76
CA LEU A 226 12.51 -17.97 -13.17
C LEU A 226 12.58 -18.91 -11.97
N ALA A 227 11.49 -19.02 -11.18
CA ALA A 227 11.40 -19.98 -10.08
C ALA A 227 11.31 -21.43 -10.57
N ALA A 228 10.69 -21.67 -11.72
CA ALA A 228 10.49 -23.01 -12.28
C ALA A 228 11.79 -23.68 -12.73
N THR A 229 12.88 -22.94 -12.88
CA THR A 229 14.21 -23.49 -13.15
C THR A 229 14.96 -23.90 -11.87
N GLU A 230 14.44 -23.57 -10.68
CA GLU A 230 15.00 -24.04 -9.41
C GLU A 230 14.38 -25.39 -9.02
N GLU A 231 15.21 -26.32 -8.53
CA GLU A 231 14.73 -27.54 -7.88
C GLU A 231 14.15 -27.20 -6.50
N GLY A 232 12.89 -27.58 -6.23
CA GLY A 232 12.26 -27.46 -4.91
C GLY A 232 10.92 -26.73 -4.88
N SER A 233 10.47 -26.36 -3.68
CA SER A 233 9.17 -25.73 -3.42
C SER A 233 9.15 -24.19 -3.57
N THR A 234 10.06 -23.61 -4.37
CA THR A 234 10.16 -22.15 -4.55
C THR A 234 8.86 -21.54 -5.08
N ILE A 235 8.12 -22.24 -5.94
CA ILE A 235 6.84 -21.78 -6.49
C ILE A 235 5.75 -21.68 -5.39
N GLU A 236 5.66 -22.67 -4.51
CA GLU A 236 4.67 -22.69 -3.41
C GLU A 236 4.93 -21.53 -2.45
N TRP A 237 6.21 -21.33 -2.08
CA TRP A 237 6.61 -20.21 -1.25
C TRP A 237 6.42 -18.86 -1.94
N ALA A 238 6.62 -18.77 -3.26
CA ALA A 238 6.37 -17.55 -4.01
C ALA A 238 4.91 -17.10 -3.91
N TRP A 239 3.96 -18.03 -4.07
CA TRP A 239 2.53 -17.76 -3.87
C TRP A 239 2.22 -17.34 -2.44
N ALA A 240 2.77 -18.08 -1.46
CA ALA A 240 2.53 -17.83 -0.05
C ALA A 240 3.05 -16.44 0.40
N MET A 241 4.27 -16.09 0.01
CA MET A 241 4.89 -14.78 0.31
C MET A 241 4.16 -13.63 -0.39
N ASN A 242 3.73 -13.82 -1.64
CA ASN A 242 2.99 -12.79 -2.36
C ASN A 242 1.63 -12.51 -1.70
N ALA A 243 0.87 -13.57 -1.39
CA ALA A 243 -0.42 -13.43 -0.71
C ALA A 243 -0.28 -12.75 0.66
N ALA A 244 0.70 -13.17 1.46
CA ALA A 244 0.98 -12.57 2.76
C ALA A 244 1.40 -11.09 2.64
N ALA A 245 2.24 -10.76 1.67
CA ALA A 245 2.65 -9.39 1.39
C ALA A 245 1.47 -8.51 0.95
N SER A 246 0.53 -9.06 0.17
CA SER A 246 -0.68 -8.33 -0.25
C SER A 246 -1.62 -8.06 0.93
N VAL A 247 -1.82 -9.04 1.84
CA VAL A 247 -2.64 -8.84 3.06
C VAL A 247 -2.02 -7.78 3.95
N LEU A 248 -0.74 -7.90 4.32
CA LEU A 248 -0.04 -6.88 5.13
C LEU A 248 0.00 -5.52 4.42
N GLY A 249 0.30 -5.55 3.13
CA GLY A 249 0.40 -4.39 2.27
C GLY A 249 -0.91 -3.61 2.19
N SER A 250 -2.06 -4.30 2.24
CA SER A 250 -3.36 -3.63 2.20
C SER A 250 -3.59 -2.72 3.40
N VAL A 251 -3.28 -3.22 4.59
CA VAL A 251 -3.39 -2.47 5.84
C VAL A 251 -2.31 -1.39 5.90
N ALA A 252 -1.08 -1.73 5.52
CA ALA A 252 0.04 -0.80 5.46
C ALA A 252 -0.23 0.37 4.50
N ALA A 253 -0.84 0.12 3.33
CA ALA A 253 -1.21 1.15 2.37
C ALA A 253 -2.17 2.18 2.98
N MET A 254 -3.17 1.71 3.73
CA MET A 254 -4.10 2.59 4.44
C MET A 254 -3.39 3.40 5.54
N VAL A 255 -2.52 2.75 6.34
CA VAL A 255 -1.72 3.45 7.37
C VAL A 255 -0.83 4.52 6.75
N ILE A 256 -0.12 4.20 5.67
CA ILE A 256 0.74 5.17 4.97
C ILE A 256 -0.11 6.29 4.37
N ALA A 257 -1.25 5.98 3.76
CA ALA A 257 -2.11 6.98 3.14
C ALA A 257 -2.68 7.96 4.17
N ILE A 258 -3.12 7.47 5.33
CA ILE A 258 -3.66 8.32 6.40
C ILE A 258 -2.57 9.23 6.99
N HIS A 259 -1.34 8.73 7.13
CA HIS A 259 -0.26 9.49 7.78
C HIS A 259 0.54 10.39 6.86
N PHE A 260 0.72 9.98 5.60
CA PHE A 260 1.64 10.60 4.65
C PHE A 260 0.97 10.94 3.31
N GLY A 261 -0.29 10.56 3.10
CA GLY A 261 -1.03 10.83 1.88
C GLY A 261 -0.82 9.78 0.79
N LEU A 262 -1.74 9.77 -0.18
CA LEU A 262 -1.82 8.84 -1.31
C LEU A 262 -0.64 8.98 -2.28
N THR A 263 -0.03 10.17 -2.36
CA THR A 263 1.18 10.38 -3.17
C THR A 263 2.37 9.63 -2.59
N VAL A 264 2.54 9.63 -1.26
CA VAL A 264 3.60 8.87 -0.60
C VAL A 264 3.31 7.38 -0.72
N THR A 265 2.05 6.94 -0.57
CA THR A 265 1.68 5.53 -0.75
C THR A 265 2.02 5.01 -2.16
N LEU A 266 1.68 5.76 -3.22
CA LEU A 266 2.08 5.41 -4.59
C LEU A 266 3.60 5.41 -4.77
N SER A 267 4.32 6.34 -4.14
CA SER A 267 5.78 6.40 -4.20
C SER A 267 6.44 5.20 -3.51
N CYS A 268 5.90 4.75 -2.38
CA CYS A 268 6.30 3.50 -1.73
C CYS A 268 6.05 2.29 -2.64
N ALA A 269 4.96 2.29 -3.41
CA ALA A 269 4.68 1.25 -4.39
C ALA A 269 5.71 1.23 -5.53
N ALA A 270 6.10 2.39 -6.06
CA ALA A 270 7.18 2.52 -7.03
C ALA A 270 8.52 2.00 -6.46
N LEU A 271 8.83 2.33 -5.21
CA LEU A 271 10.01 1.81 -4.51
C LEU A 271 9.95 0.28 -4.39
N ALA A 272 8.80 -0.30 -4.08
CA ALA A 272 8.64 -1.75 -4.02
C ALA A 272 8.94 -2.42 -5.39
N TYR A 273 8.43 -1.86 -6.50
CA TYR A 273 8.76 -2.37 -7.83
C TYR A 273 10.23 -2.16 -8.22
N LEU A 274 10.87 -1.06 -7.79
CA LEU A 274 12.31 -0.86 -7.96
C LEU A 274 13.12 -1.92 -7.20
N LEU A 275 12.75 -2.21 -5.95
CA LEU A 275 13.36 -3.26 -5.15
C LEU A 275 13.17 -4.64 -5.79
N ALA A 276 11.99 -4.94 -6.32
CA ALA A 276 11.76 -6.15 -7.12
C ALA A 276 12.73 -6.23 -8.31
N GLY A 277 12.97 -5.11 -9.00
CA GLY A 277 13.98 -5.02 -10.07
C GLY A 277 15.38 -5.39 -9.57
N GLY A 278 15.80 -4.83 -8.43
CA GLY A 278 17.08 -5.15 -7.79
C GLY A 278 17.20 -6.62 -7.38
N PHE A 279 16.16 -7.19 -6.78
CA PHE A 279 16.13 -8.61 -6.37
C PHE A 279 16.14 -9.54 -7.57
N SER A 280 15.38 -9.24 -8.64
CA SER A 280 15.37 -10.06 -9.86
C SER A 280 16.75 -10.13 -10.53
N ARG A 281 17.51 -9.01 -10.53
CA ARG A 281 18.86 -8.98 -11.08
C ARG A 281 19.82 -9.84 -10.27
N ARG A 282 19.79 -9.71 -8.93
CA ARG A 282 20.62 -10.52 -8.02
C ARG A 282 20.27 -12.00 -8.11
N TRP A 283 18.99 -12.31 -8.30
CA TRP A 283 18.50 -13.68 -8.44
C TRP A 283 18.98 -14.32 -9.74
N ASN A 284 18.84 -13.64 -10.88
CA ASN A 284 19.32 -14.15 -12.17
C ASN A 284 20.84 -14.34 -12.21
N LEU A 285 21.61 -13.45 -11.61
CA LEU A 285 23.08 -13.55 -11.58
C LEU A 285 23.55 -14.79 -10.81
N ARG A 286 22.83 -15.22 -9.77
CA ARG A 286 23.15 -16.43 -9.01
C ARG A 286 22.81 -17.73 -9.73
N MET A 287 21.88 -17.69 -10.69
CA MET A 287 21.56 -18.87 -11.50
C MET A 287 22.51 -19.06 -12.69
N ALA A 288 23.25 -18.02 -13.07
CA ALA A 288 24.20 -18.06 -14.18
C ALA A 288 25.65 -18.38 -13.74
N SER A 289 25.90 -18.47 -12.43
CA SER A 289 27.19 -18.80 -11.80
C SER A 289 27.17 -20.21 -11.22
#